data_AF-A0A559VAY9-F1
#
_entry.id   AF-A0A559VAY9-F1
#
_cell.length_a   1.000
_cell.length_b   1.000
_cell.length_c   1.000
_cell.angle_alpha   90.00
_cell.angle_beta   90.00
_cell.angle_gamma   90.00
#
_symmetry.space_group_name_H-M   'P 1'
#
loop_
_entity.id
_entity.type
_entity.pdbx_description
1 polymer ?
#
loop_
_entity_poly.entity_id
_entity_poly.type
_entity_poly.pdbx_seq_one_letter_code
_entity_poly.pdbx_strand_id
1 'polypeptide(L)'
;MATASSTDECRAFRDALAEHALELLPSERAAAVVEHLGICTACRDEYHCHAAVAAHLSSLREALAPRLCPERRSHPPGAVRTTPLTLSQWVDRMAYVR
;
A
#
# COMPACT_ATOMS: atom_id res chain seq x y z
N MET A 1 40.93 -4.28 10.02
CA MET A 1 41.03 -3.61 8.70
C MET A 1 40.21 -4.41 7.68
N ALA A 2 38.89 -4.29 7.73
CA ALA A 2 37.98 -4.83 6.71
C ALA A 2 36.70 -4.00 6.78
N THR A 3 36.62 -2.90 6.01
CA THR A 3 35.47 -1.98 6.15
C THR A 3 35.06 -1.25 4.87
N ALA A 4 35.93 -1.14 3.87
CA ALA A 4 35.55 -0.48 2.61
C ALA A 4 34.68 -1.39 1.73
N SER A 5 35.06 -2.66 1.54
CA SER A 5 34.28 -3.62 0.75
C SER A 5 32.92 -3.88 1.37
N SER A 6 32.84 -4.11 2.69
CA SER A 6 31.56 -4.37 3.38
C SER A 6 30.60 -3.18 3.31
N THR A 7 31.12 -1.94 3.31
CA THR A 7 30.27 -0.73 3.24
C THR A 7 29.79 -0.47 1.82
N ASP A 8 30.63 -0.70 0.82
CA ASP A 8 30.27 -0.56 -0.60
C ASP A 8 29.29 -1.66 -1.04
N GLU A 9 29.52 -2.90 -0.59
CA GLU A 9 28.58 -4.01 -0.75
C GLU A 9 27.22 -3.67 -0.10
N CYS A 10 27.21 -3.20 1.15
CA CYS A 10 25.96 -2.76 1.80
C CYS A 10 25.26 -1.65 1.03
N ARG A 11 25.98 -0.71 0.41
CA ARG A 11 25.38 0.35 -0.39
C ARG A 11 24.68 -0.22 -1.61
N ALA A 12 25.34 -1.09 -2.36
CA ALA A 12 24.74 -1.75 -3.53
C ALA A 12 23.48 -2.54 -3.17
N PHE A 13 23.47 -3.21 -2.01
CA PHE A 13 22.29 -3.91 -1.51
C PHE A 13 21.17 -2.97 -1.08
N ARG A 14 21.49 -1.87 -0.38
CA ARG A 14 20.50 -0.83 0.01
C ARG A 14 19.78 -0.25 -1.20
N ASP A 15 20.52 0.05 -2.26
CA ASP A 15 19.94 0.57 -3.51
C ASP A 15 18.94 -0.44 -4.13
N ALA A 16 19.12 -1.75 -3.89
CA ALA A 16 18.23 -2.81 -4.37
C ALA A 16 17.07 -3.15 -3.40
N LEU A 17 17.09 -2.72 -2.14
CA LEU A 17 16.09 -3.15 -1.14
C LEU A 17 14.66 -2.72 -1.50
N ALA A 18 14.50 -1.50 -2.03
CA ALA A 18 13.19 -0.97 -2.41
C ALA A 18 12.56 -1.76 -3.57
N GLU A 19 13.36 -2.07 -4.59
CA GLU A 19 12.94 -2.92 -5.71
C GLU A 19 12.59 -4.33 -5.21
N HIS A 20 13.33 -4.84 -4.21
CA HIS A 20 13.11 -6.19 -3.69
C HIS A 20 11.80 -6.26 -2.90
N ALA A 21 11.53 -5.25 -2.07
CA ALA A 21 10.30 -5.11 -1.30
C ALA A 21 9.05 -4.98 -2.20
N LEU A 22 9.22 -4.47 -3.43
CA LEU A 22 8.16 -4.36 -4.43
C LEU A 22 8.11 -5.57 -5.39
N GLU A 23 8.92 -6.59 -5.17
CA GLU A 23 9.02 -7.80 -6.01
C GLU A 23 9.40 -7.50 -7.48
N LEU A 24 10.20 -6.46 -7.72
CA LEU A 24 10.59 -6.01 -9.06
C LEU A 24 11.96 -6.52 -9.53
N LEU A 25 12.75 -7.13 -8.65
CA LEU A 25 14.07 -7.65 -9.03
C LEU A 25 13.99 -9.01 -9.74
N PRO A 26 14.93 -9.28 -10.67
CA PRO A 26 15.13 -10.62 -11.20
C PRO A 26 15.54 -11.58 -10.07
N SER A 27 15.17 -12.86 -10.22
CA SER A 27 15.35 -13.91 -9.21
C SER A 27 16.79 -14.07 -8.73
N GLU A 28 17.78 -13.95 -9.62
CA GLU A 28 19.20 -14.02 -9.28
C GLU A 28 19.61 -12.92 -8.30
N ARG A 29 19.22 -11.67 -8.57
CA ARG A 29 19.52 -10.55 -7.67
C ARG A 29 18.71 -10.62 -6.37
N ALA A 30 17.46 -11.07 -6.44
CA ALA A 30 16.65 -11.28 -5.24
C ALA A 30 17.28 -12.30 -4.30
N ALA A 31 17.83 -13.41 -4.83
CA ALA A 31 18.54 -14.41 -4.03
C ALA A 31 19.78 -13.82 -3.34
N ALA A 32 20.57 -13.02 -4.05
CA ALA A 32 21.73 -12.33 -3.48
C ALA A 32 21.34 -11.35 -2.36
N VAL A 33 20.24 -10.61 -2.52
CA VAL A 33 19.70 -9.74 -1.46
C VAL A 33 19.31 -10.57 -0.24
N VAL A 34 18.54 -11.65 -0.42
CA VAL A 34 18.11 -12.54 0.68
C VAL A 34 19.30 -13.11 1.44
N GLU A 35 20.34 -13.56 0.73
CA GLU A 35 21.58 -14.05 1.33
C GLU A 35 22.26 -12.95 2.17
N HIS A 36 22.39 -11.73 1.64
CA HIS A 36 22.97 -10.61 2.36
C HIS A 36 22.16 -10.22 3.62
N LEU A 37 20.82 -10.23 3.54
CA LEU A 37 19.94 -9.95 4.68
C LEU A 37 20.07 -10.99 5.80
N GLY A 38 20.47 -12.23 5.47
CA GLY A 38 20.80 -13.26 6.46
C GLY A 38 22.03 -12.93 7.30
N ILE A 39 22.93 -12.08 6.79
CA ILE A 39 24.22 -11.76 7.39
C ILE A 39 24.22 -10.34 8.00
N CYS A 40 23.61 -9.37 7.31
CA CYS A 40 23.68 -7.96 7.67
C CYS A 40 22.40 -7.47 8.36
N THR A 41 22.49 -7.27 9.68
CA THR A 41 21.33 -6.85 10.48
C THR A 41 20.83 -5.45 10.13
N ALA A 42 21.74 -4.51 9.82
CA ALA A 42 21.36 -3.15 9.45
C ALA A 42 20.55 -3.10 8.15
N CYS A 43 20.98 -3.83 7.11
CA CYS A 43 20.24 -3.90 5.84
C CYS A 43 18.92 -4.67 6.01
N ARG A 44 18.86 -5.63 6.94
CA ARG A 44 17.62 -6.34 7.28
C ARG A 44 16.59 -5.44 7.94
N ASP A 45 17.00 -4.61 8.90
CA ASP A 45 16.09 -3.67 9.54
C ASP A 45 15.54 -2.63 8.54
N GLU A 46 16.40 -2.13 7.65
CA GLU A 46 16.01 -1.24 6.56
C GLU A 46 15.04 -1.93 5.58
N TYR A 47 15.32 -3.18 5.20
CA TYR A 47 14.40 -3.97 4.38
C TYR A 47 13.03 -4.14 5.04
N HIS A 48 12.97 -4.38 6.35
CA HIS A 48 11.68 -4.47 7.06
C HIS A 48 10.87 -3.18 6.97
N CYS A 49 11.52 -2.02 7.06
CA CYS A 49 10.86 -0.73 6.83
C CYS A 49 10.30 -0.60 5.41
N HIS A 50 11.08 -0.98 4.39
CA HIS A 50 10.61 -0.96 3.00
C HIS A 50 9.46 -1.93 2.74
N ALA A 51 9.55 -3.16 3.28
CA ALA A 51 8.51 -4.17 3.16
C ALA A 51 7.19 -3.73 3.82
N ALA A 52 7.25 -3.04 4.96
CA ALA A 52 6.07 -2.46 5.60
C ALA A 52 5.41 -1.39 4.71
N VAL A 53 6.21 -0.49 4.11
CA VAL A 53 5.69 0.52 3.17
C VAL A 53 5.07 -0.15 1.94
N ALA A 54 5.71 -1.16 1.37
CA ALA A 54 5.18 -1.91 0.23
C ALA A 54 3.84 -2.58 0.57
N ALA A 55 3.71 -3.21 1.74
CA ALA A 55 2.46 -3.80 2.21
C ALA A 55 1.33 -2.76 2.37
N HIS A 56 1.65 -1.58 2.89
CA HIS A 56 0.70 -0.47 2.98
C HIS A 56 0.27 0.04 1.60
N LEU A 57 1.20 0.17 0.65
CA LEU A 57 0.89 0.55 -0.72
C LEU A 57 -0.02 -0.47 -1.39
N SER A 58 0.23 -1.77 -1.22
CA SER A 58 -0.66 -2.83 -1.72
C SER A 58 -2.06 -2.71 -1.12
N SER A 59 -2.17 -2.49 0.19
CA SER A 59 -3.46 -2.29 0.87
C SER A 59 -4.21 -1.06 0.35
N LEU A 60 -3.50 0.04 0.09
CA LEU A 60 -4.10 1.25 -0.48
C LEU A 60 -4.57 1.02 -1.92
N ARG A 61 -3.81 0.28 -2.73
CA ARG A 61 -4.20 -0.06 -4.11
C ARG A 61 -5.46 -0.91 -4.12
N GLU A 62 -5.58 -1.89 -3.24
CA GLU A 62 -6.80 -2.69 -3.07
C GLU A 62 -7.99 -1.84 -2.61
N ALA A 63 -7.78 -0.91 -1.68
CA ALA A 63 -8.84 -0.02 -1.21
C ALA A 63 -9.33 0.96 -2.29
N LEU A 64 -8.42 1.42 -3.15
CA LEU A 64 -8.69 2.36 -4.25
C LEU A 64 -9.13 1.66 -5.55
N ALA A 65 -8.90 0.34 -5.68
CA ALA A 65 -9.31 -0.41 -6.86
C ALA A 65 -10.82 -0.21 -7.05
N PRO A 66 -11.28 0.19 -8.26
CA PRO A 66 -12.69 0.29 -8.55
C PRO A 66 -13.34 -1.03 -8.18
N ARG A 67 -14.36 -1.01 -7.30
CA ARG A 67 -15.10 -2.22 -6.95
C ARG A 67 -15.81 -2.72 -8.21
N LEU A 68 -15.13 -3.55 -8.99
CA LEU A 68 -15.65 -4.19 -10.20
C LEU A 68 -16.71 -5.25 -9.87
N CYS A 69 -17.05 -5.44 -8.61
CA CYS A 69 -18.25 -6.15 -8.20
C CYS A 69 -19.38 -5.12 -8.00
N PRO A 70 -20.44 -5.16 -8.82
CA PRO A 70 -21.70 -4.59 -8.38
C PRO A 70 -22.12 -5.43 -7.17
N GLU A 71 -21.97 -4.85 -5.98
CA GLU A 71 -22.68 -5.30 -4.79
C GLU A 71 -24.17 -5.32 -5.21
N ARG A 72 -24.67 -6.50 -5.60
CA ARG A 72 -26.10 -6.80 -5.60
C ARG A 72 -26.52 -6.73 -4.14
N ARG A 73 -26.67 -5.50 -3.64
CA ARG A 73 -27.55 -5.25 -2.51
C ARG A 73 -28.94 -5.53 -3.05
N SER A 74 -29.38 -6.76 -2.82
CA SER A 74 -30.77 -7.14 -2.83
C SER A 74 -31.52 -6.06 -2.05
N HIS A 75 -32.15 -5.14 -2.77
CA HIS A 75 -33.11 -4.22 -2.20
C HIS A 75 -34.24 -5.06 -1.59
N PRO A 76 -34.55 -4.97 -0.29
CA PRO A 76 -35.86 -5.38 0.16
C PRO A 76 -36.90 -4.48 -0.54
N PRO A 77 -37.98 -5.03 -1.10
CA PRO A 77 -39.04 -4.22 -1.71
C PRO A 77 -39.79 -3.51 -0.58
N GLY A 78 -39.37 -2.30 -0.25
CA GLY A 78 -39.98 -1.52 0.84
C GLY A 78 -39.22 -0.28 1.32
N ALA A 79 -38.08 0.07 0.72
CA ALA A 79 -37.40 1.32 1.07
C ALA A 79 -38.11 2.51 0.40
N VAL A 80 -38.77 3.32 1.22
CA VAL A 80 -39.32 4.64 0.87
C VAL A 80 -38.33 5.38 -0.03
N ARG A 81 -38.77 5.76 -1.23
CA ARG A 81 -37.97 6.53 -2.18
C ARG A 81 -37.64 7.88 -1.54
N THR A 82 -36.45 8.00 -0.97
CA THR A 82 -35.83 9.30 -0.74
C THR A 82 -35.48 9.85 -2.11
N THR A 83 -36.34 10.73 -2.63
CA THR A 83 -36.02 11.55 -3.79
C THR A 83 -34.72 12.29 -3.50
N PRO A 84 -33.71 12.23 -4.37
CA PRO A 84 -32.48 13.00 -4.20
C PRO A 84 -32.85 14.48 -4.13
N LEU A 85 -32.48 15.13 -3.03
CA LEU A 85 -32.71 16.56 -2.83
C LEU A 85 -31.71 17.31 -3.71
N THR A 86 -32.17 18.38 -4.35
CA THR A 86 -31.26 19.35 -4.94
C THR A 86 -30.48 20.06 -3.83
N LEU A 87 -29.31 20.59 -4.15
CA LEU A 87 -28.45 21.30 -3.21
C LEU A 87 -29.20 22.46 -2.51
N SER A 88 -30.09 23.14 -3.24
CA SER A 88 -31.01 24.15 -2.70
C SER A 88 -31.97 23.62 -1.64
N GLN A 89 -32.60 22.46 -1.88
CA GLN A 89 -33.54 21.85 -0.95
C GLN A 89 -32.87 21.33 0.34
N TRP A 90 -31.59 20.96 0.27
CA TRP A 90 -30.83 20.57 1.46
C TRP A 90 -30.55 21.77 2.37
N VAL A 91 -30.19 22.92 1.78
CA VAL A 91 -29.93 24.16 2.53
C VAL A 91 -31.19 24.66 3.23
N ASP A 92 -32.34 24.69 2.52
CA ASP A 92 -33.62 25.10 3.12
C ASP A 92 -34.01 24.19 4.29
N ARG A 93 -33.77 22.87 4.16
CA ARG A 93 -34.06 21.91 5.22
C ARG A 93 -33.18 22.11 6.46
N MET A 94 -31.91 22.46 6.28
CA MET A 94 -31.00 22.77 7.39
C MET A 94 -31.35 24.12 8.06
N ALA A 95 -31.86 25.08 7.30
CA ALA A 95 -32.28 26.38 7.83
C ALA A 95 -33.56 26.31 8.69
N TYR A 96 -34.44 25.34 8.42
CA TYR A 96 -35.71 25.17 9.14
C TYR A 96 -35.55 24.42 10.48
N VAL A 97 -34.39 23.82 10.77
CA VAL A 97 -34.11 23.22 12.07
C VAL A 97 -33.62 24.32 13.02
N ARG A 98 -34.55 25.14 13.51
CA ARG A 98 -34.32 26.07 14.61
C ARG A 98 -35.56 26.26 15.47
#